data_AF-A0A3M6U0M7-F1
#
_entry.id   AF-A0A3M6U0M7-F1
#
_cell.length_a   1.000
_cell.length_b   1.000
_cell.length_c   1.000
_cell.angle_alpha   90.00
_cell.angle_beta   90.00
_cell.angle_gamma   90.00
#
_symmetry.space_group_name_H-M   'P 1'
#
loop_
_entity.id
_entity.type
_entity.pdbx_description
1 polymer ?
#
loop_
_entity_poly.entity_id
_entity_poly.type
_entity_poly.pdbx_seq_one_letter_code
_entity_poly.pdbx_strand_id
1 'polypeptide(L)'
;MEEKLKCYYRVVLSRIARDLDEEELKQLLFLCRGEVPRRVTSVWELLVSLEDSAKISWMDVSFLKRCLNVMGRENLVVILTEFENKRGLSIILHAFVEEKQNVKPITHSSATEAASHLVRLMENFSGGEDLREVIRNTGEKAEDLWRQLLSEIPFSNLTWGKFSMLVAIAGEIISSSASTHLRRDHAGEDVMNKCLALGGDLSSFMLKLGCWEQFCSDLEKRFNRICRRDVSRNSPLSFWRQVADTIGDLENEIFF
;
A
#
# COMPACT_ATOMS: atom_id res chain seq x y z
N MET A 1 -1.01 14.86 -0.78
CA MET A 1 -0.93 13.49 -0.21
C MET A 1 0.02 13.45 0.97
N GLU A 2 1.22 14.00 0.79
CA GLU A 2 2.26 14.12 1.80
C GLU A 2 1.78 14.61 3.17
N GLU A 3 1.05 15.73 3.25
CA GLU A 3 0.58 16.28 4.54
C GLU A 3 -0.36 15.32 5.30
N LYS A 4 -1.21 14.55 4.60
CA LYS A 4 -2.07 13.55 5.22
C LYS A 4 -1.25 12.36 5.75
N LEU A 5 -0.21 11.94 5.02
CA LEU A 5 0.72 10.89 5.47
C LEU A 5 1.56 11.36 6.68
N LYS A 6 2.01 12.62 6.69
CA LYS A 6 2.68 13.23 7.86
C LYS A 6 1.75 13.28 9.07
N CYS A 7 0.49 13.65 8.88
CA CYS A 7 -0.49 13.63 9.97
C CYS A 7 -0.68 12.20 10.52
N TYR A 8 -0.83 11.21 9.64
CA TYR A 8 -0.97 9.81 10.05
C TYR A 8 0.29 9.30 10.78
N TYR A 9 1.47 9.65 10.30
CA TYR A 9 2.74 9.38 10.99
C TYR A 9 2.77 9.96 12.40
N ARG A 10 2.35 11.22 12.59
CA ARG A 10 2.26 11.84 13.93
C ARG A 10 1.29 11.10 14.84
N VAL A 11 0.16 10.63 14.33
CA VAL A 11 -0.78 9.79 15.09
C VAL A 11 -0.14 8.47 15.53
N VAL A 12 0.65 7.84 14.66
CA VAL A 12 1.39 6.60 14.98
C VAL A 12 2.43 6.85 16.08
N LEU A 13 3.24 7.91 15.95
CA LEU A 13 4.18 8.32 16.99
C LEU A 13 3.49 8.62 18.32
N SER A 14 2.33 9.27 18.26
CA SER A 14 1.51 9.58 19.44
C SER A 14 1.01 8.32 20.16
N ARG A 15 0.71 7.26 19.40
CA ARG A 15 0.33 5.97 19.97
C ARG A 15 1.52 5.30 20.64
N ILE A 16 2.68 5.27 19.97
CA ILE A 16 3.92 4.73 20.52
C ILE A 16 4.31 5.46 21.82
N ALA A 17 4.22 6.80 21.83
CA ALA A 17 4.56 7.59 22.99
C ALA A 17 3.66 7.33 24.21
N ARG A 18 2.40 6.96 24.00
CA ARG A 18 1.47 6.60 25.08
C ARG A 18 1.66 5.17 25.59
N ASP A 19 2.18 4.28 24.75
CA ASP A 19 2.36 2.87 25.08
C ASP A 19 3.71 2.59 25.77
N LEU A 20 4.66 3.53 25.73
CA LEU A 20 5.98 3.41 26.37
C LEU A 20 5.97 4.00 27.78
N ASP A 21 6.49 3.26 28.75
CA ASP A 21 6.62 3.72 30.13
C ASP A 21 7.96 4.42 30.44
N GLU A 22 8.16 4.83 31.69
CA GLU A 22 9.37 5.54 32.13
C GLU A 22 10.65 4.68 32.07
N GLU A 23 10.57 3.38 32.35
CA GLU A 23 11.73 2.48 32.27
C GLU A 23 12.10 2.20 30.82
N GLU A 24 11.10 2.04 29.97
CA GLU A 24 11.28 1.90 28.53
C GLU A 24 11.83 3.17 27.91
N LEU A 25 11.40 4.35 28.36
CA LEU A 25 12.02 5.62 27.97
C LEU A 25 13.51 5.65 28.31
N LYS A 26 13.92 5.21 29.52
CA LYS A 26 15.34 5.16 29.90
C LYS A 26 16.14 4.22 28.99
N GLN A 27 15.59 3.07 28.65
CA GLN A 27 16.21 2.13 27.70
C GLN A 27 16.33 2.76 26.30
N LEU A 28 15.27 3.40 25.81
CA LEU A 28 15.26 4.04 24.50
C LEU A 28 16.27 5.20 24.43
N LEU A 29 16.39 6.00 25.50
CA LEU A 29 17.41 7.04 25.64
C LEU A 29 18.84 6.47 25.61
N PHE A 30 19.06 5.32 26.25
CA PHE A 30 20.34 4.63 26.20
C PHE A 30 20.67 4.16 24.78
N LEU A 31 19.71 3.59 24.06
CA LEU A 31 19.88 3.15 22.67
C LEU A 31 20.07 4.32 21.69
N CYS A 32 19.47 5.48 21.99
CA CYS A 32 19.59 6.71 21.19
C CYS A 32 20.79 7.59 21.61
N ARG A 33 21.73 7.06 22.41
CA ARG A 33 22.85 7.84 22.94
C ARG A 33 23.69 8.42 21.80
N GLY A 34 23.87 9.74 21.82
CA GLY A 34 24.63 10.47 20.80
C GLY A 34 23.75 11.00 19.66
N GLU A 35 22.51 10.54 19.56
CA GLU A 35 21.54 11.00 18.56
C GLU A 35 20.60 12.09 19.12
N VAL A 36 20.46 12.16 20.44
CA VAL A 36 19.53 13.07 21.12
C VAL A 36 20.21 13.84 22.25
N PRO A 37 19.68 15.03 22.62
CA PRO A 37 20.19 15.80 23.75
C PRO A 37 20.16 15.02 25.06
N ARG A 38 21.09 15.32 25.98
CA ARG A 38 21.17 14.65 27.29
C ARG A 38 19.98 14.93 28.23
N ARG A 39 19.15 15.93 27.93
CA ARG A 39 18.08 16.45 28.81
C ARG A 39 16.68 16.15 28.27
N VAL A 40 16.49 15.01 27.62
CA VAL A 40 15.17 14.55 27.22
C VAL A 40 14.47 13.91 28.42
N THR A 41 13.27 14.38 28.73
CA THR A 41 12.50 13.98 29.93
C THR A 41 11.21 13.23 29.61
N SER A 42 10.79 13.20 28.34
CA SER A 42 9.61 12.47 27.90
C SER A 42 9.84 11.74 26.57
N VAL A 43 9.00 10.74 26.29
CA VAL A 43 9.01 10.03 24.99
C VAL A 43 8.70 10.98 23.83
N TRP A 44 7.86 11.98 24.05
CA TRP A 44 7.55 13.00 23.03
C TRP A 44 8.76 13.84 22.66
N GLU A 45 9.48 14.36 23.66
CA GLU A 45 10.73 15.09 23.44
C GLU A 45 11.79 14.23 22.74
N LEU A 46 11.82 12.93 23.07
CA LEU A 46 12.70 11.97 22.42
C LEU A 46 12.37 11.82 20.92
N LEU A 47 11.11 11.57 20.60
CA LEU A 47 10.66 11.39 19.22
C LEU A 47 10.89 12.65 18.38
N VAL A 48 10.61 13.84 18.93
CA VAL A 48 10.91 15.12 18.26
C VAL A 48 12.42 15.27 18.02
N SER A 49 13.26 14.96 19.02
CA SER A 49 14.71 15.03 18.87
C SER A 49 15.23 14.06 17.80
N LEU A 50 14.62 12.88 17.66
CA LEU A 50 14.95 11.92 16.61
C LEU A 50 14.50 12.40 15.22
N GLU A 51 13.38 13.11 15.12
CA GLU A 51 12.97 13.77 13.87
C GLU A 51 13.92 14.91 13.49
N ASP A 52 14.26 15.79 14.44
CA ASP A 52 15.14 16.94 14.23
C ASP A 52 16.56 16.52 13.82
N SER A 53 17.02 15.37 14.32
CA SER A 53 18.30 14.75 13.95
C SER A 53 18.23 13.89 12.68
N ALA A 54 17.09 13.88 11.99
CA ALA A 54 16.81 13.07 10.79
C ALA A 54 17.04 11.56 10.99
N LYS A 55 16.96 11.07 12.24
CA LYS A 55 17.05 9.63 12.55
C LYS A 55 15.75 8.92 12.26
N ILE A 56 14.64 9.63 12.37
CA ILE A 56 13.33 9.18 11.91
C ILE A 56 12.66 10.26 11.08
N SER A 57 11.74 9.85 10.22
CA SER A 57 10.86 10.73 9.48
C SER A 57 9.60 9.96 9.08
N TRP A 58 8.60 10.66 8.54
CA TRP A 58 7.43 10.00 7.96
C TRP A 58 7.79 9.05 6.80
N MET A 59 8.98 9.19 6.18
CA MET A 59 9.51 8.31 5.13
C MET A 59 10.35 7.16 5.67
N ASP A 60 11.02 7.33 6.80
CA ASP A 60 11.92 6.31 7.35
C ASP A 60 11.77 6.21 8.87
N VAL A 61 11.26 5.07 9.33
CA VAL A 61 11.11 4.73 10.75
C VAL A 61 12.03 3.58 11.17
N SER A 62 12.97 3.20 10.31
CA SER A 62 13.83 2.02 10.49
C SER A 62 14.68 2.13 11.76
N PHE A 63 15.16 3.33 12.09
CA PHE A 63 15.91 3.56 13.32
C PHE A 63 15.07 3.22 14.56
N LEU A 64 13.87 3.79 14.67
CA LEU A 64 12.97 3.54 15.80
C LEU A 64 12.53 2.07 15.87
N LYS A 65 12.23 1.44 14.72
CA LYS A 65 11.93 0.00 14.66
C LYS A 65 13.07 -0.84 15.24
N ARG A 66 14.33 -0.54 14.90
CA ARG A 66 15.49 -1.25 15.45
C ARG A 66 15.59 -1.09 16.97
N CYS A 67 15.42 0.13 17.49
CA CYS A 67 15.45 0.37 18.93
C CYS A 67 14.34 -0.42 19.66
N LEU A 68 13.11 -0.34 19.17
CA LEU A 68 11.96 -1.04 19.76
C LEU A 68 12.12 -2.56 19.70
N ASN A 69 12.70 -3.08 18.61
CA ASN A 69 13.00 -4.50 18.49
C ASN A 69 14.06 -4.95 19.52
N VAL A 70 15.11 -4.16 19.75
CA VAL A 70 16.13 -4.45 20.78
C VAL A 70 15.51 -4.45 22.19
N MET A 71 14.49 -3.63 22.42
CA MET A 71 13.76 -3.57 23.70
C MET A 71 12.73 -4.70 23.88
N GLY A 72 12.53 -5.58 22.88
CA GLY A 72 11.48 -6.60 22.94
C GLY A 72 10.06 -6.02 22.89
N ARG A 73 9.88 -4.90 22.16
CA ARG A 73 8.58 -4.24 21.95
C ARG A 73 8.06 -4.53 20.56
N GLU A 74 7.92 -5.81 20.21
CA GLU A 74 7.47 -6.27 18.89
C GLU A 74 6.08 -5.72 18.55
N ASN A 75 5.21 -5.55 19.54
CA ASN A 75 3.90 -4.92 19.36
C ASN A 75 4.00 -3.51 18.73
N LEU A 76 5.01 -2.72 19.12
CA LEU A 76 5.23 -1.39 18.56
C LEU A 76 5.94 -1.43 17.21
N VAL A 77 6.81 -2.42 16.99
CA VAL A 77 7.42 -2.69 15.67
C VAL A 77 6.35 -3.05 14.64
N VAL A 78 5.34 -3.83 15.02
CA VAL A 78 4.19 -4.17 14.18
C VAL A 78 3.42 -2.90 13.78
N ILE A 79 3.16 -1.99 14.73
CA ILE A 79 2.47 -0.71 14.45
C ILE A 79 3.25 0.13 13.43
N LEU A 80 4.58 0.23 13.58
CA LEU A 80 5.42 0.96 12.62
C LEU A 80 5.47 0.28 11.24
N THR A 81 5.48 -1.05 11.20
CA THR A 81 5.47 -1.81 9.94
C THR A 81 4.14 -1.66 9.21
N GLU A 82 3.03 -1.68 9.93
CA GLU A 82 1.70 -1.42 9.36
C GLU A 82 1.62 0.01 8.79
N PHE A 83 2.19 0.99 9.47
CA PHE A 83 2.33 2.36 8.96
C PHE A 83 3.12 2.41 7.66
N GLU A 84 4.30 1.78 7.60
CA GLU A 84 5.14 1.75 6.40
C GLU A 84 4.42 1.10 5.22
N ASN A 85 3.76 -0.04 5.45
CA ASN A 85 2.98 -0.76 4.45
C ASN A 85 1.83 0.12 3.92
N LYS A 86 1.03 0.71 4.83
CA LYS A 86 -0.06 1.59 4.45
C LYS A 86 0.43 2.80 3.66
N ARG A 87 1.50 3.46 4.12
CA ARG A 87 2.13 4.59 3.41
C ARG A 87 2.55 4.18 2.00
N GLY A 88 3.29 3.07 1.87
CA GLY A 88 3.77 2.58 0.58
C GLY A 88 2.62 2.24 -0.38
N LEU A 89 1.60 1.53 0.10
CA LEU A 89 0.42 1.18 -0.68
C LEU A 89 -0.38 2.41 -1.11
N SER A 90 -0.57 3.40 -0.23
CA SER A 90 -1.25 4.65 -0.60
C SER A 90 -0.48 5.44 -1.66
N ILE A 91 0.86 5.45 -1.61
CA ILE A 91 1.69 6.08 -2.64
C ILE A 91 1.56 5.33 -3.98
N ILE A 92 1.58 3.99 -3.97
CA ILE A 92 1.35 3.19 -5.18
C ILE A 92 -0.02 3.51 -5.79
N LEU A 93 -1.09 3.51 -4.98
CA LEU A 93 -2.44 3.76 -5.47
C LEU A 93 -2.58 5.16 -6.08
N HIS A 94 -1.94 6.16 -5.47
CA HIS A 94 -1.89 7.51 -6.05
C HIS A 94 -1.16 7.53 -7.38
N ALA A 95 0.04 6.96 -7.42
CA ALA A 95 0.85 6.91 -8.64
C ALA A 95 0.17 6.10 -9.75
N PHE A 96 -0.62 5.06 -9.39
CA PHE A 96 -1.41 4.29 -10.34
C PHE A 96 -2.46 5.16 -11.03
N VAL A 97 -3.18 5.98 -10.25
CA VAL A 97 -4.17 6.92 -10.78
C VAL A 97 -3.51 7.99 -11.64
N GLU A 98 -2.37 8.54 -11.22
CA GLU A 98 -1.59 9.50 -12.00
C GLU A 98 -1.13 8.91 -13.35
N GLU A 99 -0.58 7.69 -13.34
CA GLU A 99 -0.14 6.98 -14.53
C GLU A 99 -1.31 6.74 -15.51
N LYS A 100 -2.47 6.30 -15.02
CA LYS A 100 -3.70 6.14 -15.83
C LYS A 100 -4.18 7.45 -16.45
N GLN A 101 -3.96 8.57 -15.76
CA GLN A 101 -4.32 9.91 -16.23
C GLN A 101 -3.24 10.53 -17.13
N ASN A 102 -2.16 9.80 -17.44
CA ASN A 102 -0.98 10.31 -18.15
C ASN A 102 -0.35 11.53 -17.46
N VAL A 103 -0.48 11.62 -16.14
CA VAL A 103 0.19 12.63 -15.31
C VAL A 103 1.54 12.07 -14.92
N LYS A 104 2.62 12.77 -15.28
CA LYS A 104 3.97 12.33 -14.90
C LYS A 104 4.10 12.31 -13.38
N PRO A 105 4.59 11.21 -12.77
CA PRO A 105 4.89 11.20 -11.35
C PRO A 105 5.90 12.29 -11.02
N ILE A 106 5.67 12.99 -9.91
CA ILE A 106 6.56 14.07 -9.45
C ILE A 106 7.91 13.51 -8.96
N THR A 107 7.95 12.24 -8.56
CA THR A 107 9.15 11.58 -8.02
C THR A 107 9.29 10.16 -8.55
N HIS A 108 10.52 9.71 -8.80
CA HIS A 108 10.82 8.31 -9.09
C HIS A 108 11.17 7.58 -7.79
N SER A 109 10.38 6.56 -7.46
CA SER A 109 10.56 5.66 -6.33
C SER A 109 10.14 4.23 -6.70
N SER A 110 10.49 3.24 -5.87
CA SER A 110 10.01 1.86 -6.04
C SER A 110 8.48 1.76 -6.03
N ALA A 111 7.78 2.67 -5.32
CA ALA A 111 6.32 2.75 -5.34
C ALA A 111 5.79 3.24 -6.71
N THR A 112 6.39 4.27 -7.31
CA THR A 112 5.95 4.75 -8.62
C THR A 112 6.29 3.76 -9.75
N GLU A 113 7.40 3.05 -9.63
CA GLU A 113 7.75 1.97 -10.56
C GLU A 113 6.77 0.80 -10.45
N ALA A 114 6.46 0.36 -9.21
CA ALA A 114 5.44 -0.63 -8.95
C ALA A 114 4.07 -0.22 -9.53
N ALA A 115 3.67 1.04 -9.37
CA ALA A 115 2.44 1.55 -9.96
C ALA A 115 2.42 1.43 -11.49
N SER A 116 3.50 1.82 -12.18
CA SER A 116 3.59 1.69 -13.64
C SER A 116 3.54 0.22 -14.08
N HIS A 117 4.20 -0.68 -13.35
CA HIS A 117 4.08 -2.12 -13.59
C HIS A 117 2.64 -2.64 -13.45
N LEU A 118 1.93 -2.22 -12.39
CA LEU A 118 0.54 -2.61 -12.16
C LEU A 118 -0.38 -2.09 -13.26
N VAL A 119 -0.25 -0.83 -13.68
CA VAL A 119 -1.06 -0.26 -14.77
C VAL A 119 -0.88 -1.07 -16.05
N ARG A 120 0.37 -1.34 -16.45
CA ARG A 120 0.65 -2.11 -17.66
C ARG A 120 0.17 -3.56 -17.58
N LEU A 121 0.28 -4.19 -16.41
CA LEU A 121 -0.27 -5.53 -16.18
C LEU A 121 -1.80 -5.52 -16.35
N MET A 122 -2.49 -4.50 -15.85
CA MET A 122 -3.95 -4.35 -16.01
C MET A 122 -4.39 -4.02 -17.44
N GLU A 123 -3.56 -3.32 -18.20
CA GLU A 123 -3.83 -3.04 -19.63
C GLU A 123 -3.68 -4.29 -20.49
N ASN A 124 -2.72 -5.15 -20.15
CA ASN A 124 -2.48 -6.42 -20.85
C ASN A 124 -3.37 -7.56 -20.35
N PHE A 125 -4.10 -7.37 -19.25
CA PHE A 125 -5.04 -8.35 -18.73
C PHE A 125 -6.29 -8.41 -19.61
N SER A 126 -6.58 -9.58 -20.17
CA SER A 126 -7.70 -9.78 -21.11
C SER A 126 -9.07 -9.42 -20.51
N GLY A 127 -9.28 -9.66 -19.22
CA GLY A 127 -10.51 -9.28 -18.50
C GLY A 127 -10.49 -7.86 -17.91
N GLY A 128 -9.48 -7.04 -18.25
CA GLY A 128 -9.31 -5.71 -17.66
C GLY A 128 -10.44 -4.75 -18.04
N GLU A 129 -10.96 -4.83 -19.27
CA GLU A 129 -12.05 -3.95 -19.72
C GLU A 129 -13.37 -4.31 -19.05
N ASP A 130 -13.70 -5.59 -18.96
CA ASP A 130 -14.91 -6.05 -18.28
C ASP A 130 -14.87 -5.70 -16.78
N LEU A 131 -13.72 -5.84 -16.13
CA LEU A 131 -13.53 -5.39 -14.75
C LEU A 131 -13.80 -3.89 -14.61
N ARG A 132 -13.22 -3.06 -15.50
CA ARG A 132 -13.46 -1.61 -15.50
C ARG A 132 -14.92 -1.26 -15.75
N GLU A 133 -15.58 -2.00 -16.62
CA GLU A 133 -17.02 -1.86 -16.86
C GLU A 133 -17.84 -2.19 -15.62
N VAL A 134 -17.55 -3.30 -14.94
CA VAL A 134 -18.22 -3.69 -13.68
C VAL A 134 -18.01 -2.61 -12.61
N ILE A 135 -16.77 -2.13 -12.43
CA ILE A 135 -16.45 -1.07 -11.47
C ILE A 135 -17.25 0.20 -11.79
N ARG A 136 -17.26 0.63 -13.06
CA ARG A 136 -17.99 1.82 -13.52
C ARG A 136 -19.50 1.68 -13.31
N ASN A 137 -20.07 0.51 -13.60
CA ASN A 137 -21.49 0.22 -13.43
C ASN A 137 -21.90 0.14 -11.95
N THR A 138 -20.97 -0.25 -11.08
CA THR A 138 -21.18 -0.31 -9.62
C THR A 138 -21.17 1.10 -8.99
N GLY A 139 -20.42 2.03 -9.57
CA GLY A 139 -20.38 3.43 -9.14
C GLY A 139 -19.94 3.58 -7.68
N GLU A 140 -20.70 4.34 -6.89
CA GLU A 140 -20.38 4.63 -5.48
C GLU A 140 -20.35 3.38 -4.59
N LYS A 141 -21.00 2.28 -4.98
CA LYS A 141 -20.99 1.02 -4.21
C LYS A 141 -19.71 0.19 -4.37
N ALA A 142 -18.79 0.60 -5.23
CA ALA A 142 -17.57 -0.17 -5.51
C ALA A 142 -16.69 -0.34 -4.27
N GLU A 143 -16.68 0.64 -3.36
CA GLU A 143 -15.95 0.56 -2.10
C GLU A 143 -16.57 -0.43 -1.11
N ASP A 144 -17.91 -0.55 -1.09
CA ASP A 144 -18.59 -1.52 -0.23
C ASP A 144 -18.33 -2.95 -0.73
N LEU A 145 -18.41 -3.17 -2.05
CA LEU A 145 -18.07 -4.46 -2.65
C LEU A 145 -16.59 -4.80 -2.47
N TRP A 146 -15.71 -3.81 -2.50
CA TRP A 146 -14.29 -3.98 -2.18
C TRP A 146 -14.09 -4.51 -0.75
N ARG A 147 -14.77 -3.91 0.23
CA ARG A 147 -14.69 -4.37 1.62
C ARG A 147 -15.25 -5.77 1.80
N GLN A 148 -16.35 -6.08 1.11
CA GLN A 148 -16.91 -7.43 1.10
C GLN A 148 -15.92 -8.44 0.50
N LEU A 149 -15.33 -8.14 -0.66
CA LEU A 149 -14.33 -8.98 -1.31
C LEU A 149 -13.14 -9.25 -0.38
N LEU A 150 -12.60 -8.22 0.28
CA LEU A 150 -11.49 -8.41 1.21
C LEU A 150 -11.86 -9.30 2.40
N SER A 151 -13.12 -9.24 2.87
CA SER A 151 -13.59 -10.08 3.98
C SER A 151 -13.72 -11.56 3.62
N GLU A 152 -13.90 -11.87 2.33
CA GLU A 152 -14.08 -13.23 1.82
C GLU A 152 -12.74 -13.92 1.50
N ILE A 153 -11.64 -13.18 1.40
CA ILE A 153 -10.32 -13.73 1.02
C ILE A 153 -9.63 -14.35 2.25
N PRO A 154 -9.43 -15.69 2.29
CA PRO A 154 -8.69 -16.31 3.37
C PRO A 154 -7.19 -16.01 3.25
N PHE A 155 -6.57 -15.58 4.35
CA PHE A 155 -5.15 -15.27 4.40
C PHE A 155 -4.24 -16.46 4.06
N SER A 156 -4.68 -17.69 4.33
CA SER A 156 -3.91 -18.91 4.07
C SER A 156 -3.58 -19.14 2.59
N ASN A 157 -4.37 -18.55 1.70
CA ASN A 157 -4.25 -18.76 0.26
C ASN A 157 -3.70 -17.52 -0.46
N LEU A 158 -3.27 -16.50 0.28
CA LEU A 158 -2.82 -15.26 -0.33
C LEU A 158 -1.38 -15.40 -0.84
N THR A 159 -1.16 -15.02 -2.09
CA THR A 159 0.15 -14.93 -2.72
C THR A 159 0.45 -13.50 -3.14
N TRP A 160 1.71 -13.16 -3.41
CA TRP A 160 2.07 -11.84 -3.93
C TRP A 160 1.36 -11.49 -5.25
N GLY A 161 0.99 -12.50 -6.04
CA GLY A 161 0.21 -12.32 -7.26
C GLY A 161 -1.20 -11.86 -7.02
N LYS A 162 -1.91 -12.58 -6.15
CA LYS A 162 -3.26 -12.19 -5.73
C LYS A 162 -3.25 -10.81 -5.09
N PHE A 163 -2.25 -10.55 -4.24
CA PHE A 163 -2.09 -9.24 -3.62
C PHE A 163 -1.84 -8.12 -4.64
N SER A 164 -0.96 -8.34 -5.63
CA SER A 164 -0.74 -7.37 -6.71
C SER A 164 -2.02 -7.08 -7.49
N MET A 165 -2.84 -8.10 -7.75
CA MET A 165 -4.16 -7.92 -8.38
C MET A 165 -5.11 -7.10 -7.50
N LEU A 166 -5.15 -7.34 -6.19
CA LEU A 166 -5.94 -6.53 -5.26
C LEU A 166 -5.50 -5.06 -5.27
N VAL A 167 -4.19 -4.79 -5.25
CA VAL A 167 -3.66 -3.42 -5.36
C VAL A 167 -4.10 -2.77 -6.69
N ALA A 168 -4.06 -3.52 -7.79
CA ALA A 168 -4.48 -3.03 -9.09
C ALA A 168 -5.99 -2.76 -9.19
N ILE A 169 -6.83 -3.66 -8.64
CA ILE A 169 -8.29 -3.46 -8.53
C ILE A 169 -8.60 -2.21 -7.71
N ALA A 170 -7.94 -2.03 -6.56
CA ALA A 170 -8.06 -0.81 -5.76
C ALA A 170 -7.71 0.43 -6.59
N GLY A 171 -6.63 0.38 -7.37
CA GLY A 171 -6.25 1.44 -8.29
C GLY A 171 -7.32 1.76 -9.35
N GLU A 172 -7.95 0.74 -9.95
CA GLU A 172 -9.05 0.90 -10.91
C GLU A 172 -10.31 1.49 -10.26
N ILE A 173 -10.67 1.09 -9.04
CA ILE A 173 -11.79 1.65 -8.27
C ILE A 173 -11.59 3.15 -8.04
N ILE A 174 -10.39 3.55 -7.60
CA ILE A 174 -10.06 4.95 -7.36
C ILE A 174 -10.05 5.73 -8.68
N SER A 175 -9.46 5.17 -9.74
CA SER A 175 -9.38 5.80 -11.06
C SER A 175 -10.77 6.05 -11.65
N SER A 176 -11.66 5.05 -11.58
CA SER A 176 -13.05 5.18 -12.03
C SER A 176 -13.79 6.28 -11.27
N SER A 177 -13.55 6.39 -9.95
CA SER A 177 -14.12 7.47 -9.13
C SER A 177 -13.53 8.84 -9.45
N ALA A 178 -12.25 8.92 -9.81
CA ALA A 178 -11.60 10.17 -10.16
C ALA A 178 -12.17 10.74 -11.48
N SER A 179 -12.40 9.89 -12.47
CA SER A 179 -12.95 10.29 -13.78
C SER A 179 -14.39 10.80 -13.71
N THR A 180 -15.21 10.32 -12.77
CA THR A 180 -16.58 10.84 -12.56
C THR A 180 -16.61 12.19 -11.85
N HIS A 181 -15.54 12.58 -11.16
CA HIS A 181 -15.48 13.78 -10.31
C HIS A 181 -14.62 14.93 -10.84
N LEU A 182 -14.17 14.89 -12.11
CA LEU A 182 -13.41 15.95 -12.82
C LEU A 182 -14.10 17.34 -12.88
N ARG A 183 -15.22 17.57 -12.17
CA ARG A 183 -16.00 18.81 -12.14
C ARG A 183 -16.10 19.48 -10.76
N ARG A 184 -15.39 19.02 -9.73
CA ARG A 184 -15.45 19.61 -8.37
C ARG A 184 -14.07 20.04 -7.87
N ASP A 185 -14.03 21.19 -7.18
CA ASP A 185 -12.82 21.79 -6.60
C ASP A 185 -12.08 20.90 -5.56
N HIS A 186 -12.71 19.80 -5.11
CA HIS A 186 -12.17 18.85 -4.13
C HIS A 186 -11.77 17.48 -4.69
N ALA A 187 -11.82 17.26 -6.01
CA ALA A 187 -11.58 15.94 -6.62
C ALA A 187 -10.22 15.33 -6.23
N GLY A 188 -9.17 16.15 -6.13
CA GLY A 188 -7.85 15.70 -5.68
C GLY A 188 -7.85 15.25 -4.21
N GLU A 189 -8.64 15.90 -3.35
CA GLU A 189 -8.74 15.51 -1.94
C GLU A 189 -9.46 14.17 -1.74
N ASP A 190 -10.52 13.95 -2.51
CA ASP A 190 -11.28 12.70 -2.49
C ASP A 190 -10.42 11.52 -2.95
N VAL A 191 -9.65 11.67 -4.05
CA VAL A 191 -8.70 10.65 -4.52
C VAL A 191 -7.69 10.31 -3.43
N MET A 192 -7.10 11.32 -2.78
CA MET A 192 -6.13 11.08 -1.71
C MET A 192 -6.76 10.33 -0.51
N ASN A 193 -7.99 10.66 -0.12
CA ASN A 193 -8.70 9.97 0.95
C ASN A 193 -8.93 8.50 0.59
N LYS A 194 -9.33 8.21 -0.65
CA LYS A 194 -9.52 6.83 -1.12
C LYS A 194 -8.21 6.05 -1.15
N CYS A 195 -7.10 6.63 -1.61
CA CYS A 195 -5.78 5.99 -1.57
C CYS A 195 -5.36 5.63 -0.13
N LEU A 196 -5.66 6.49 0.84
CA LEU A 196 -5.39 6.23 2.26
C LEU A 196 -6.29 5.15 2.84
N ALA A 197 -7.57 5.14 2.45
CA ALA A 197 -8.54 4.16 2.91
C ALA A 197 -8.21 2.75 2.37
N LEU A 198 -8.15 2.60 1.05
CA LEU A 198 -7.92 1.31 0.40
C LEU A 198 -6.49 0.79 0.65
N GLY A 199 -5.50 1.69 0.70
CA GLY A 199 -4.14 1.32 1.12
C GLY A 199 -4.07 0.83 2.57
N GLY A 200 -4.95 1.35 3.44
CA GLY A 200 -5.13 0.87 4.80
C GLY A 200 -5.81 -0.50 4.87
N ASP A 201 -6.81 -0.74 4.03
CA ASP A 201 -7.45 -2.06 3.97
C ASP A 201 -6.44 -3.16 3.54
N LEU A 202 -5.49 -2.80 2.68
CA LEU A 202 -4.45 -3.71 2.15
C LEU A 202 -3.22 -3.90 3.07
N SER A 203 -2.98 -3.00 4.02
CA SER A 203 -1.75 -3.05 4.84
C SER A 203 -1.66 -4.32 5.68
N SER A 204 -2.80 -4.81 6.19
CA SER A 204 -2.88 -6.03 7.02
C SER A 204 -2.54 -7.30 6.22
N PHE A 205 -2.92 -7.34 4.94
CA PHE A 205 -2.55 -8.42 4.02
C PHE A 205 -1.06 -8.39 3.73
N MET A 206 -0.52 -7.21 3.45
CA MET A 206 0.91 -7.02 3.20
C MET A 206 1.75 -7.47 4.40
N LEU A 207 1.34 -7.10 5.62
CA LEU A 207 2.00 -7.48 6.86
C LEU A 207 2.07 -9.00 7.05
N LYS A 208 1.07 -9.75 6.57
CA LYS A 208 1.03 -11.22 6.66
C LYS A 208 1.83 -11.90 5.56
N LEU A 209 1.92 -11.31 4.37
CA LEU A 209 2.68 -11.87 3.25
C LEU A 209 4.19 -11.70 3.43
N GLY A 210 4.63 -10.58 3.98
CA GLY A 210 6.04 -10.29 4.17
C GLY A 210 6.33 -8.79 4.16
N CYS A 211 7.35 -8.39 3.40
CA CYS A 211 7.82 -7.00 3.39
C CYS A 211 7.71 -6.33 2.02
N TRP A 212 7.93 -5.02 2.01
CA TRP A 212 7.89 -4.16 0.83
C TRP A 212 8.82 -4.60 -0.29
N GLU A 213 10.05 -4.97 0.05
CA GLU A 213 11.06 -5.39 -0.91
C GLU A 213 10.66 -6.69 -1.63
N GLN A 214 10.02 -7.62 -0.91
CA GLN A 214 9.50 -8.86 -1.48
C GLN A 214 8.36 -8.59 -2.45
N PHE A 215 7.43 -7.70 -2.08
CA PHE A 215 6.34 -7.27 -2.95
C PHE A 215 6.86 -6.66 -4.27
N CYS A 216 7.75 -5.66 -4.17
CA CYS A 216 8.31 -5.00 -5.36
C CYS A 216 9.06 -6.00 -6.25
N SER A 217 9.87 -6.89 -5.66
CA SER A 217 10.61 -7.90 -6.43
C SER A 217 9.70 -8.90 -7.13
N ASP A 218 8.64 -9.37 -6.48
CA ASP A 218 7.67 -10.29 -7.09
C ASP A 218 6.93 -9.62 -8.26
N LEU A 219 6.47 -8.38 -8.05
CA LEU A 219 5.78 -7.59 -9.07
C LEU A 219 6.66 -7.33 -10.30
N GLU A 220 7.93 -6.94 -10.09
CA GLU A 220 8.88 -6.72 -11.19
C GLU A 220 9.11 -8.02 -11.99
N LYS A 221 9.28 -9.17 -11.31
CA LYS A 221 9.41 -10.47 -11.97
C LYS A 221 8.20 -10.80 -12.83
N ARG A 222 6.98 -10.54 -12.34
CA ARG A 222 5.74 -10.77 -13.11
C ARG A 222 5.64 -9.85 -14.30
N PHE A 223 5.88 -8.56 -14.11
CA PHE A 223 5.88 -7.58 -15.18
C PHE A 223 6.84 -7.99 -16.31
N ASN A 224 8.06 -8.38 -15.96
CA ASN A 224 9.04 -8.86 -16.93
C ASN A 224 8.63 -10.15 -17.66
N ARG A 225 7.86 -11.05 -17.01
CA ARG A 225 7.37 -12.29 -17.65
C ARG A 225 6.25 -12.04 -18.64
N ILE A 226 5.29 -11.19 -18.28
CA ILE A 226 4.04 -10.97 -19.03
C ILE A 226 4.25 -9.93 -20.13
N CYS A 227 4.84 -8.78 -19.79
CA CYS A 227 4.90 -7.63 -20.68
C CYS A 227 6.12 -7.60 -21.62
N ARG A 228 7.12 -8.48 -21.43
CA ARG A 228 8.28 -8.62 -22.34
C ARG A 228 8.20 -9.82 -23.28
N ARG A 229 7.11 -10.60 -23.26
CA ARG A 229 6.84 -11.66 -24.25
C ARG A 229 5.66 -11.23 -25.13
N ASP A 230 5.93 -10.82 -26.36
CA ASP A 230 4.92 -10.57 -27.39
C ASP A 230 4.09 -11.85 -27.62
N VAL A 231 2.78 -11.85 -27.34
CA VAL A 231 1.84 -12.83 -27.92
C VAL A 231 0.46 -12.23 -28.18
N SER A 232 -0.01 -12.52 -29.40
CA SER A 232 -1.24 -12.13 -30.08
C SER A 232 -2.56 -12.39 -29.33
N ARG A 233 -3.48 -11.42 -29.48
CA ARG A 233 -4.90 -11.41 -29.08
C ARG A 233 -5.72 -12.55 -29.70
N ASN A 234 -6.69 -13.09 -28.96
CA ASN A 234 -7.89 -13.73 -29.50
C ASN A 234 -9.17 -13.51 -28.65
N SER A 235 -10.31 -13.65 -29.34
CA SER A 235 -11.70 -13.15 -29.22
C SER A 235 -12.60 -13.54 -28.00
N PRO A 236 -13.78 -12.88 -27.81
CA PRO A 236 -14.41 -12.60 -26.51
C PRO A 236 -15.70 -13.38 -26.12
N LEU A 237 -16.09 -14.45 -26.80
CA LEU A 237 -17.45 -15.02 -26.63
C LEU A 237 -17.61 -16.19 -25.62
N SER A 238 -16.60 -16.45 -24.81
CA SER A 238 -16.62 -17.43 -23.72
C SER A 238 -16.61 -16.79 -22.32
N PHE A 239 -16.74 -15.46 -22.24
CA PHE A 239 -16.31 -14.63 -21.12
C PHE A 239 -16.84 -15.03 -19.72
N TRP A 240 -18.12 -15.35 -19.51
CA TRP A 240 -18.59 -15.71 -18.16
C TRP A 240 -18.25 -17.15 -17.73
N ARG A 241 -18.13 -18.09 -18.69
CA ARG A 241 -17.54 -19.41 -18.40
C ARG A 241 -16.05 -19.29 -18.18
N GLN A 242 -15.37 -18.43 -18.95
CA GLN A 242 -13.97 -18.11 -18.76
C GLN A 242 -13.68 -17.24 -17.54
N VAL A 243 -14.58 -16.45 -16.97
CA VAL A 243 -14.28 -15.74 -15.70
C VAL A 243 -14.33 -16.72 -14.54
N ALA A 244 -15.27 -17.66 -14.52
CA ALA A 244 -15.29 -18.74 -13.54
C ALA A 244 -14.17 -19.78 -13.77
N ASP A 245 -13.92 -20.18 -15.01
CA ASP A 245 -12.84 -21.09 -15.39
C ASP A 245 -11.47 -20.41 -15.37
N THR A 246 -11.34 -19.09 -15.55
CA THR A 246 -10.08 -18.34 -15.34
C THR A 246 -9.88 -18.04 -13.87
N ILE A 247 -10.91 -17.89 -13.03
CA ILE A 247 -10.74 -17.93 -11.58
C ILE A 247 -10.34 -19.34 -11.13
N GLY A 248 -10.86 -20.39 -11.78
CA GLY A 248 -10.47 -21.79 -11.59
C GLY A 248 -9.08 -22.19 -12.15
N ASP A 249 -8.66 -21.58 -13.26
CA ASP A 249 -7.36 -21.78 -13.91
C ASP A 249 -6.30 -20.85 -13.30
N LEU A 250 -6.69 -19.65 -12.84
CA LEU A 250 -5.94 -18.83 -11.88
C LEU A 250 -5.84 -19.60 -10.55
N GLU A 251 -6.85 -20.37 -10.13
CA GLU A 251 -6.72 -21.29 -9.00
C GLU A 251 -5.68 -22.39 -9.29
N ASN A 252 -5.65 -22.98 -10.49
CA ASN A 252 -4.69 -24.05 -10.80
C ASN A 252 -3.24 -23.59 -11.13
N GLU A 253 -3.03 -22.36 -11.63
CA GLU A 253 -1.68 -21.77 -11.80
C GLU A 253 -1.20 -20.93 -10.60
N ILE A 254 -2.09 -20.58 -9.65
CA ILE A 254 -1.75 -19.77 -8.44
C ILE A 254 -1.81 -20.59 -7.14
N PHE A 255 -2.30 -21.84 -7.15
CA PHE A 255 -2.35 -22.71 -5.96
C PHE A 255 -1.45 -23.96 -6.01
N PHE A 256 -0.49 -24.03 -6.94
CA PHE A 256 0.72 -24.86 -6.79
C PHE A 256 1.98 -24.08 -7.18
#